data_AF-A0A093X1N0-F1
#
_entry.id   AF-A0A093X1N0-F1
#
_cell.length_a   1.000
_cell.length_b   1.000
_cell.length_c   1.000
_cell.angle_alpha   90.00
_cell.angle_beta   90.00
_cell.angle_gamma   90.00
#
_symmetry.space_group_name_H-M   'P 1'
#
loop_
_entity.id
_entity.type
_entity.pdbx_description
1 polymer ?
#
loop_
_entity_poly.entity_id
_entity_poly.type
_entity_poly.pdbx_seq_one_letter_code
_entity_poly.pdbx_strand_id
1 'polypeptide(L)'
;MDTLRRLVDRYPYISMDTEFPGVVARPMGSFRGKSDYHYQTLRTNVDLLKLIQLGITLFTEDGDTTPARPQSSDSGIDMSLPGSRKYGTGAATLPCTWQFNFRFSLKDDMYSQQSIDSLQQAGIDFPTLERDGIDPFDFGALLISSGMVCDEDIKWISFHGGYDFGYLTKLMICQPLLDDEVEFEILMKKFFPSIYDVKYL
;
A
#
# COMPACT_ATOMS: atom_id res chain seq x y z
N MET A 1 1.40 9.61 -8.02
CA MET A 1 2.16 10.10 -6.84
C MET A 1 2.09 11.61 -6.68
N ASP A 2 2.37 12.44 -7.70
CA ASP A 2 2.32 13.92 -7.54
C ASP A 2 1.02 14.47 -6.93
N THR A 3 -0.15 13.99 -7.36
CA THR A 3 -1.44 14.38 -6.76
C THR A 3 -1.53 14.03 -5.27
N LEU A 4 -1.12 12.81 -4.87
CA LEU A 4 -1.13 12.39 -3.46
C LEU A 4 -0.25 13.29 -2.60
N ARG A 5 0.94 13.67 -3.10
CA ARG A 5 1.88 14.56 -2.39
C ARG A 5 1.29 15.93 -2.07
N ARG A 6 0.37 16.43 -2.91
CA ARG A 6 -0.29 17.73 -2.69
C ARG A 6 -1.51 17.63 -1.78
N LEU A 7 -2.05 16.42 -1.60
CA LEU A 7 -3.26 16.18 -0.83
C LEU A 7 -2.95 15.73 0.60
N VAL A 8 -1.82 15.04 0.82
CA VAL A 8 -1.49 14.42 2.11
C VAL A 8 -1.46 15.42 3.27
N ASP A 9 -0.97 16.65 3.05
CA ASP A 9 -0.93 17.70 4.09
C ASP A 9 -2.33 18.13 4.57
N ARG A 10 -3.35 18.01 3.70
CA ARG A 10 -4.73 18.39 3.99
C ARG A 10 -5.60 17.20 4.42
N TYR A 11 -5.25 16.01 3.93
CA TYR A 11 -5.96 14.77 4.19
C TYR A 11 -4.97 13.76 4.81
N PRO A 12 -4.55 14.00 6.06
CA PRO A 12 -3.44 13.26 6.67
C PRO A 12 -3.83 11.86 7.15
N TYR A 13 -5.11 11.48 7.05
CA TYR A 13 -5.56 10.13 7.37
C TYR A 13 -5.56 9.27 6.12
N ILE A 14 -4.83 8.16 6.19
CA ILE A 14 -4.58 7.25 5.07
C ILE A 14 -5.14 5.89 5.46
N SER A 15 -6.23 5.45 4.83
CA SER A 15 -6.60 4.03 4.89
C SER A 15 -5.93 3.26 3.78
N MET A 16 -5.51 2.05 4.09
CA MET A 16 -4.83 1.17 3.14
C MET A 16 -5.31 -0.27 3.22
N ASP A 17 -5.14 -0.98 2.11
CA ASP A 17 -5.37 -2.41 1.99
C ASP A 17 -4.50 -2.97 0.86
N THR A 18 -4.06 -4.22 0.96
CA THR A 18 -3.24 -4.84 -0.08
C THR A 18 -3.78 -6.16 -0.57
N GLU A 19 -3.56 -6.42 -1.86
CA GLU A 19 -3.81 -7.74 -2.46
C GLU A 19 -2.48 -8.40 -2.78
N PHE A 20 -2.34 -9.65 -2.38
CA PHE A 20 -1.12 -10.44 -2.55
C PHE A 20 -1.47 -11.93 -2.73
N PRO A 21 -0.55 -12.75 -3.25
CA PRO A 21 -0.86 -14.12 -3.67
C PRO A 21 -0.92 -15.13 -2.51
N GLY A 22 -1.42 -14.69 -1.36
CA GLY A 22 -1.69 -15.52 -0.18
C GLY A 22 -0.45 -15.96 0.58
N VAL A 23 -0.50 -17.20 1.08
CA VAL A 23 0.53 -17.83 1.91
C VAL A 23 0.87 -19.18 1.28
N VAL A 24 2.15 -19.39 0.99
CA VAL A 24 2.67 -20.60 0.33
C VAL A 24 3.63 -21.38 1.20
N ALA A 25 4.17 -20.76 2.26
CA ALA A 25 5.16 -21.36 3.13
C ALA A 25 4.78 -21.24 4.61
N ARG A 26 5.21 -22.22 5.41
CA ARG A 26 5.18 -22.17 6.88
C ARG A 26 6.61 -22.33 7.39
N PRO A 27 7.09 -21.44 8.29
CA PRO A 27 8.41 -21.58 8.85
C PRO A 27 8.48 -22.84 9.73
N MET A 28 9.61 -23.53 9.67
CA MET A 28 9.90 -24.72 10.47
C MET A 28 10.94 -24.38 11.53
N GLY A 29 10.74 -24.84 12.76
CA GLY A 29 11.70 -24.63 13.84
C GLY A 29 11.04 -24.41 15.19
N SER A 30 11.82 -23.87 16.12
CA SER A 30 11.35 -23.44 17.45
C SER A 30 11.08 -21.94 17.45
N PHE A 31 9.99 -21.53 18.11
CA PHE A 31 9.54 -20.14 18.17
C PHE A 31 9.41 -19.71 19.63
N ARG A 32 9.65 -18.44 19.92
CA ARG A 32 9.56 -17.85 21.27
C ARG A 32 8.12 -17.74 21.77
N GLY A 33 7.14 -17.92 20.88
CA GLY A 33 5.71 -17.89 21.19
C GLY A 33 4.84 -17.86 19.94
N LYS A 34 3.54 -17.59 20.14
CA LYS A 34 2.58 -17.46 19.03
C LYS A 34 2.82 -16.22 18.18
N SER A 35 3.20 -15.08 18.79
CA SER A 35 3.50 -13.84 18.05
C SER A 35 4.67 -14.04 17.12
N ASP A 36 5.78 -14.57 17.65
CA ASP A 36 6.98 -14.90 16.86
C ASP A 36 6.64 -15.87 15.72
N TYR A 37 5.87 -16.94 15.97
CA TYR A 37 5.42 -17.83 14.89
C TYR A 37 4.62 -17.11 13.79
N HIS A 38 3.71 -16.20 14.18
CA HIS A 38 2.95 -15.40 13.23
C HIS A 38 3.85 -14.44 12.45
N TYR A 39 4.78 -13.75 13.12
CA TYR A 39 5.75 -12.88 12.48
C TYR A 39 6.65 -13.64 11.50
N GLN A 40 7.23 -14.78 11.92
CA GLN A 40 8.05 -15.61 11.02
C GLN A 40 7.23 -16.14 9.82
N THR A 41 5.94 -16.43 10.01
CA THR A 41 5.05 -16.80 8.91
C THR A 41 4.87 -15.63 7.94
N LEU A 42 4.55 -14.45 8.45
CA LEU A 42 4.43 -13.23 7.65
C LEU A 42 5.71 -12.96 6.89
N ARG A 43 6.83 -12.87 7.60
CA ARG A 43 8.16 -12.61 7.04
C ARG A 43 8.49 -13.55 5.89
N THR A 44 8.39 -14.85 6.14
CA THR A 44 8.73 -15.87 5.14
C THR A 44 7.91 -15.67 3.84
N ASN A 45 6.62 -15.38 3.97
CA ASN A 45 5.76 -15.24 2.79
C ASN A 45 5.92 -13.89 2.11
N VAL A 46 6.03 -12.80 2.88
CA VAL A 46 6.29 -11.46 2.33
C VAL A 46 7.62 -11.41 1.59
N ASP A 47 8.65 -12.10 2.08
CA ASP A 47 9.96 -12.17 1.42
C ASP A 47 9.89 -12.98 0.11
N LEU A 48 9.16 -14.09 0.10
CA LEU A 48 9.02 -14.98 -1.06
C LEU A 48 8.08 -14.44 -2.15
N LEU A 49 7.02 -13.73 -1.76
CA LEU A 49 5.93 -13.35 -2.64
C LEU A 49 6.04 -11.88 -3.06
N LYS A 50 5.35 -11.56 -4.17
CA LYS A 50 5.26 -10.18 -4.68
C LYS A 50 3.88 -9.60 -4.38
N LEU A 51 3.86 -8.31 -4.08
CA LEU A 51 2.64 -7.52 -3.94
C LEU A 51 1.92 -7.42 -5.29
N ILE A 52 0.59 -7.51 -5.30
CA ILE A 52 -0.22 -7.43 -6.54
C ILE A 52 -0.90 -6.05 -6.60
N GLN A 53 -1.54 -5.62 -5.51
CA GLN A 53 -2.17 -4.31 -5.44
C GLN A 53 -2.01 -3.64 -4.08
N LEU A 54 -2.13 -2.32 -4.10
CA LEU A 54 -2.23 -1.47 -2.92
C LEU A 54 -3.35 -0.45 -3.16
N GLY A 55 -4.35 -0.46 -2.29
CA GLY A 55 -5.35 0.59 -2.18
C GLY A 55 -4.91 1.65 -1.17
N ILE A 56 -5.07 2.92 -1.52
CA ILE A 56 -4.84 4.06 -0.62
C ILE A 56 -6.03 5.00 -0.73
N THR A 57 -6.63 5.37 0.39
CA THR A 57 -7.68 6.40 0.46
C THR A 57 -7.27 7.49 1.43
N LEU A 58 -7.45 8.75 1.02
CA LEU A 58 -7.14 9.93 1.85
C LEU A 58 -8.41 10.57 2.41
N PHE A 59 -8.37 10.96 3.68
CA PHE A 59 -9.45 11.68 4.35
C PHE A 59 -8.92 12.62 5.45
N THR A 60 -9.79 13.53 5.90
CA THR A 60 -9.52 14.43 7.03
C THR A 60 -9.77 13.72 8.37
N GLU A 61 -9.43 14.37 9.48
CA GLU A 61 -9.75 13.90 10.83
C GLU A 61 -11.27 13.66 11.03
N ASP A 62 -12.11 14.50 10.43
CA ASP A 62 -13.58 14.37 10.48
C ASP A 62 -14.12 13.27 9.53
N GLY A 63 -13.26 12.64 8.73
CA GLY A 63 -13.62 11.61 7.76
C GLY A 63 -14.06 12.15 6.39
N ASP A 64 -13.85 13.44 6.12
CA ASP A 64 -14.19 14.03 4.82
C ASP A 64 -13.16 13.66 3.75
N THR A 65 -13.65 13.34 2.55
CA THR A 65 -12.81 13.00 1.39
C THR A 65 -12.63 14.19 0.46
N THR A 66 -11.81 14.03 -0.58
CA THR A 66 -11.58 15.08 -1.58
C THR A 66 -12.88 15.51 -2.26
N PRO A 67 -13.18 16.82 -2.38
CA PRO A 67 -14.45 17.28 -2.94
C PRO A 67 -14.56 16.91 -4.43
N ALA A 68 -15.76 16.50 -4.84
CA ALA A 68 -16.06 16.16 -6.24
C ALA A 68 -15.86 17.35 -7.21
N ARG A 69 -15.86 18.59 -6.69
CA ARG A 69 -15.55 19.79 -7.46
C ARG A 69 -14.51 20.62 -6.70
N PRO A 70 -13.28 20.76 -7.20
CA PRO A 70 -12.29 21.62 -6.55
C PRO A 70 -12.80 23.07 -6.60
N GLN A 71 -12.99 23.70 -5.44
CA GLN A 71 -13.19 25.14 -5.36
C GLN A 71 -11.84 25.84 -5.57
N SER A 72 -11.83 26.99 -6.26
CA SER A 72 -10.62 27.70 -6.67
C SER A 72 -9.71 28.16 -5.53
N SER A 73 -10.19 28.12 -4.28
CA SER A 73 -9.42 28.41 -3.07
C SER A 73 -8.76 27.17 -2.44
N ASP A 74 -9.20 25.97 -2.80
CA ASP A 74 -8.76 24.69 -2.23
C ASP A 74 -7.62 24.03 -3.00
N SER A 75 -7.30 24.57 -4.17
CA SER A 75 -6.39 23.96 -5.12
C SER A 75 -5.21 24.89 -5.39
N GLY A 76 -4.14 24.71 -4.60
CA GLY A 76 -2.76 24.90 -5.12
C GLY A 76 -2.41 23.94 -6.27
N ILE A 77 -3.42 23.27 -6.84
CA ILE A 77 -3.36 22.36 -7.96
C ILE A 77 -3.65 23.18 -9.21
N ASP A 78 -2.61 23.59 -9.91
CA ASP A 78 -2.74 24.20 -11.23
C ASP A 78 -3.41 23.21 -12.21
N MET A 79 -4.66 23.50 -12.55
CA MET A 79 -5.47 22.72 -13.50
C MET A 79 -4.96 22.83 -14.95
N SER A 80 -3.89 23.59 -15.20
CA SER A 80 -3.25 23.72 -16.51
C SER A 80 -2.24 22.61 -16.83
N LEU A 81 -1.89 21.75 -15.85
CA LEU A 81 -0.85 20.73 -15.99
C LEU A 81 -1.23 19.62 -17.00
N PRO A 82 -0.28 19.12 -17.83
CA PRO A 82 -0.58 18.24 -18.98
C PRO A 82 -1.10 16.82 -18.67
N GLY A 83 -1.34 16.48 -17.39
CA GLY A 83 -1.87 15.18 -16.96
C GLY A 83 -3.37 15.20 -16.63
N SER A 84 -3.95 16.37 -16.32
CA SER A 84 -5.35 16.51 -15.89
C SER A 84 -6.35 16.36 -17.04
N ARG A 85 -5.89 16.42 -18.31
CA ARG A 85 -6.72 16.27 -19.51
C ARG A 85 -7.06 14.83 -19.88
N LYS A 86 -6.48 13.82 -19.22
CA LYS A 86 -6.85 12.41 -19.46
C LYS A 86 -8.23 12.04 -18.88
N TYR A 87 -8.77 12.88 -18.01
CA TYR A 87 -10.17 12.82 -17.58
C TYR A 87 -10.93 13.84 -18.42
N GLY A 88 -11.95 13.37 -19.15
CA GLY A 88 -12.63 14.11 -20.22
C GLY A 88 -13.17 15.49 -19.82
N THR A 89 -13.64 16.23 -20.82
CA THR A 89 -14.11 17.64 -20.77
C THR A 89 -15.36 17.89 -19.90
N GLY A 90 -15.35 17.46 -18.63
CA GLY A 90 -16.28 17.79 -17.56
C GLY A 90 -15.46 18.02 -16.28
N ALA A 91 -15.92 18.88 -15.37
CA ALA A 91 -15.19 19.33 -14.17
C ALA A 91 -14.33 18.20 -13.53
N ALA A 92 -13.02 18.40 -13.45
CA ALA A 92 -12.11 17.37 -12.97
C ALA A 92 -12.40 17.06 -11.49
N THR A 93 -12.93 15.87 -11.23
CA THR A 93 -13.13 15.33 -9.88
C THR A 93 -11.78 14.89 -9.35
N LEU A 94 -11.42 15.33 -8.13
CA LEU A 94 -10.25 14.78 -7.45
C LEU A 94 -10.61 13.39 -6.92
N PRO A 95 -9.85 12.34 -7.25
CA PRO A 95 -10.07 11.02 -6.67
C PRO A 95 -9.73 11.06 -5.17
N CYS A 96 -10.49 10.32 -4.37
CA CYS A 96 -10.20 10.10 -2.96
C CYS A 96 -9.46 8.78 -2.70
N THR A 97 -9.55 7.84 -3.65
CA THR A 97 -8.92 6.51 -3.58
C THR A 97 -8.07 6.26 -4.82
N TRP A 98 -6.90 5.70 -4.58
CA TRP A 98 -5.96 5.24 -5.60
C TRP A 98 -5.72 3.76 -5.43
N GLN A 99 -5.76 3.02 -6.55
CA GLN A 99 -5.38 1.63 -6.61
C GLN A 99 -4.11 1.51 -7.45
N PHE A 100 -3.03 1.08 -6.81
CA PHE A 100 -1.76 0.80 -7.45
C PHE A 100 -1.72 -0.67 -7.85
N ASN A 101 -1.45 -0.92 -9.13
CA ASN A 101 -1.41 -2.26 -9.71
C ASN A 101 0.04 -2.59 -10.03
N PHE A 102 0.63 -3.55 -9.33
CA PHE A 102 2.05 -3.89 -9.47
C PHE A 102 2.28 -4.95 -10.54
N ARG A 103 3.48 -4.97 -11.11
CA ARG A 103 3.88 -5.98 -12.08
C ARG A 103 3.88 -7.36 -11.41
N PHE A 104 3.13 -8.29 -11.99
CA PHE A 104 3.03 -9.67 -11.51
C PHE A 104 2.87 -10.63 -12.69
N SER A 105 3.63 -11.72 -12.71
CA SER A 105 3.55 -12.76 -13.74
C SER A 105 3.15 -14.11 -13.13
N LEU A 106 2.06 -14.70 -13.63
CA LEU A 106 1.64 -16.06 -13.27
C LEU A 106 2.61 -17.14 -13.79
N LYS A 107 3.60 -16.78 -14.61
CA LYS A 107 4.60 -17.73 -15.13
C LYS A 107 5.85 -17.76 -14.27
N ASP A 108 6.28 -16.59 -13.81
CA ASP A 108 7.58 -16.41 -13.16
C ASP A 108 7.47 -16.27 -11.64
N ASP A 109 6.35 -15.74 -11.14
CA ASP A 109 6.18 -15.42 -9.73
C ASP A 109 5.52 -16.55 -8.95
N MET A 110 5.92 -16.70 -7.69
CA MET A 110 5.34 -17.69 -6.78
C MET A 110 3.98 -17.20 -6.27
N TYR A 111 3.01 -18.12 -6.14
CA TYR A 111 1.67 -17.80 -5.64
C TYR A 111 0.94 -19.01 -5.06
N SER A 112 -0.09 -18.74 -4.26
CA SER A 112 -1.13 -19.71 -3.92
C SER A 112 -2.21 -19.73 -5.00
N GLN A 113 -2.49 -20.91 -5.57
CA GLN A 113 -3.52 -21.05 -6.62
C GLN A 113 -4.89 -20.56 -6.13
N GLN A 114 -5.25 -20.87 -4.88
CA GLN A 114 -6.52 -20.43 -4.30
C GLN A 114 -6.65 -18.90 -4.28
N SER A 115 -5.56 -18.19 -3.93
CA SER A 115 -5.55 -16.73 -3.91
C SER A 115 -5.65 -16.15 -5.32
N ILE A 116 -4.94 -16.71 -6.30
CA ILE A 116 -5.04 -16.28 -7.70
C ILE A 116 -6.47 -16.47 -8.23
N ASP A 117 -7.10 -17.62 -7.96
CA ASP A 117 -8.47 -17.89 -8.41
C ASP A 117 -9.45 -16.86 -7.82
N SER A 118 -9.33 -16.56 -6.52
CA SER A 118 -10.15 -15.53 -5.86
C SER A 118 -9.92 -14.14 -6.44
N LEU A 119 -8.67 -13.75 -6.70
CA LEU A 119 -8.34 -12.46 -7.30
C LEU A 119 -8.85 -12.34 -8.73
N GLN A 120 -8.76 -13.40 -9.54
CA GLN A 120 -9.35 -13.43 -10.88
C GLN A 120 -10.88 -13.27 -10.83
N GLN A 121 -11.55 -13.92 -9.88
CA GLN A 121 -12.99 -13.74 -9.66
C GLN A 121 -13.36 -12.33 -9.21
N ALA A 122 -12.48 -11.66 -8.46
CA ALA A 122 -12.61 -10.25 -8.07
C ALA A 122 -12.33 -9.26 -9.22
N GLY A 123 -11.90 -9.75 -10.38
CA GLY A 123 -11.68 -8.93 -11.59
C GLY A 123 -10.23 -8.51 -11.83
N ILE A 124 -9.26 -9.14 -11.17
CA ILE A 124 -7.84 -8.88 -11.43
C ILE A 124 -7.40 -9.47 -12.78
N ASP A 125 -6.98 -8.58 -13.68
CA ASP A 125 -6.45 -8.93 -15.00
C ASP A 125 -4.92 -9.09 -14.95
N PHE A 126 -4.47 -10.31 -14.64
CA PHE A 126 -3.04 -10.65 -14.56
C PHE A 126 -2.24 -10.39 -15.85
N PRO A 127 -2.74 -10.69 -17.06
CA PRO A 127 -2.08 -10.25 -18.29
C PRO A 127 -1.79 -8.75 -18.35
N THR A 128 -2.73 -7.91 -17.88
CA THR A 128 -2.51 -6.46 -17.79
C THR A 128 -1.49 -6.10 -16.71
N LEU A 129 -1.49 -6.78 -15.55
CA LEU A 129 -0.46 -6.59 -14.52
C LEU A 129 0.94 -6.93 -15.04
N GLU A 130 1.09 -8.05 -15.75
CA GLU A 130 2.39 -8.48 -16.31
C GLU A 130 2.94 -7.44 -17.29
N ARG A 131 2.08 -6.91 -18.18
CA ARG A 131 2.46 -5.96 -19.24
C ARG A 131 2.68 -4.53 -18.71
N ASP A 132 1.72 -4.01 -17.95
CA ASP A 132 1.61 -2.58 -17.62
C ASP A 132 1.79 -2.29 -16.13
N GLY A 133 1.98 -3.32 -15.30
CA GLY A 133 2.08 -3.18 -13.85
C GLY A 133 3.28 -2.32 -13.42
N ILE A 134 3.08 -1.63 -12.31
CA ILE A 134 4.05 -0.73 -11.69
C ILE A 134 5.25 -1.53 -11.21
N ASP A 135 6.46 -1.03 -11.46
CA ASP A 135 7.66 -1.54 -10.82
C ASP A 135 7.63 -1.21 -9.32
N PRO A 136 7.68 -2.21 -8.43
CA PRO A 136 7.62 -1.97 -6.99
C PRO A 136 8.76 -1.07 -6.46
N PHE A 137 9.94 -1.09 -7.09
CA PHE A 137 11.07 -0.24 -6.68
C PHE A 137 10.82 1.22 -7.04
N ASP A 138 10.28 1.50 -8.23
CA ASP A 138 9.90 2.85 -8.63
C ASP A 138 8.82 3.41 -7.70
N PHE A 139 7.83 2.58 -7.35
CA PHE A 139 6.80 2.97 -6.40
C PHE A 139 7.39 3.27 -5.01
N GLY A 140 8.24 2.40 -4.48
CA GLY A 140 8.90 2.57 -3.18
C GLY A 140 9.70 3.87 -3.12
N ALA A 141 10.49 4.16 -4.16
CA ALA A 141 11.25 5.41 -4.25
C ALA A 141 10.34 6.65 -4.22
N LEU A 142 9.19 6.60 -4.91
CA LEU A 142 8.25 7.71 -4.94
C LEU A 142 7.45 7.86 -3.63
N LEU A 143 7.19 6.76 -2.92
CA LEU A 143 6.47 6.73 -1.64
C LEU A 143 7.35 7.31 -0.52
N ILE A 144 8.62 6.93 -0.44
CA ILE A 144 9.55 7.45 0.58
C ILE A 144 9.63 8.98 0.52
N SER A 145 9.63 9.55 -0.69
CA SER A 145 9.72 10.99 -0.89
C SER A 145 8.34 11.68 -1.03
N SER A 146 7.25 11.04 -0.61
CA SER A 146 5.89 11.57 -0.82
C SER A 146 5.36 12.45 0.31
N GLY A 147 5.95 12.36 1.51
CA GLY A 147 5.38 12.93 2.73
C GLY A 147 4.29 12.07 3.38
N MET A 148 3.95 10.91 2.81
CA MET A 148 2.97 9.97 3.39
C MET A 148 3.57 9.02 4.43
N VAL A 149 4.89 8.97 4.54
CA VAL A 149 5.64 8.12 5.46
C VAL A 149 6.69 8.95 6.18
N CYS A 150 7.21 8.43 7.29
CA CYS A 150 8.20 9.09 8.16
C CYS A 150 7.71 10.41 8.79
N ASP A 151 6.39 10.55 8.96
CA ASP A 151 5.76 11.74 9.54
C ASP A 151 4.73 11.32 10.60
N GLU A 152 4.82 11.90 11.79
CA GLU A 152 3.93 11.62 12.92
C GLU A 152 2.53 12.17 12.70
N ASP A 153 2.37 13.25 11.93
CA ASP A 153 1.07 13.88 11.65
C ASP A 153 0.21 13.02 10.72
N ILE A 154 0.84 12.14 9.93
CA ILE A 154 0.14 11.21 9.04
C ILE A 154 -0.33 9.96 9.78
N LYS A 155 -1.63 9.66 9.70
CA LYS A 155 -2.27 8.54 10.41
C LYS A 155 -2.59 7.41 9.43
N TRP A 156 -1.89 6.28 9.54
CA TRP A 156 -2.17 5.10 8.74
C TRP A 156 -3.22 4.22 9.42
N ILE A 157 -4.24 3.84 8.66
CA ILE A 157 -5.37 3.04 9.11
C ILE A 157 -5.43 1.77 8.27
N SER A 158 -5.45 0.62 8.95
CA SER A 158 -5.53 -0.70 8.31
C SER A 158 -6.62 -1.54 8.97
N PHE A 159 -6.94 -2.68 8.37
CA PHE A 159 -7.77 -3.71 8.99
C PHE A 159 -7.03 -5.04 8.91
N HIS A 160 -6.53 -5.56 10.03
CA HIS A 160 -5.67 -6.74 10.07
C HIS A 160 -4.35 -6.55 9.29
N GLY A 161 -3.72 -5.38 9.50
CA GLY A 161 -2.70 -4.79 8.62
C GLY A 161 -1.32 -5.41 8.63
N GLY A 162 -1.13 -6.57 9.28
CA GLY A 162 0.20 -7.15 9.48
C GLY A 162 0.94 -7.37 8.16
N TYR A 163 0.33 -8.11 7.23
CA TYR A 163 0.92 -8.37 5.92
C TYR A 163 1.07 -7.08 5.10
N ASP A 164 0.08 -6.19 5.18
CA ASP A 164 0.07 -4.91 4.45
C ASP A 164 1.30 -4.06 4.79
N PHE A 165 1.55 -3.83 6.08
CA PHE A 165 2.74 -3.12 6.54
C PHE A 165 4.02 -3.92 6.31
N GLY A 166 3.96 -5.25 6.33
CA GLY A 166 5.08 -6.12 5.93
C GLY A 166 5.53 -5.84 4.50
N TYR A 167 4.59 -5.84 3.55
CA TYR A 167 4.89 -5.53 2.15
C TYR A 167 5.39 -4.10 1.97
N LEU A 168 4.72 -3.11 2.55
CA LEU A 168 5.18 -1.72 2.42
C LEU A 168 6.57 -1.51 3.04
N THR A 169 6.84 -2.10 4.20
CA THR A 169 8.17 -2.02 4.83
C THR A 169 9.23 -2.66 3.93
N LYS A 170 8.97 -3.85 3.37
CA LYS A 170 9.85 -4.52 2.40
C LYS A 170 10.12 -3.64 1.17
N LEU A 171 9.09 -2.97 0.64
CA LEU A 171 9.24 -2.05 -0.50
C LEU A 171 10.18 -0.88 -0.17
N MET A 172 10.09 -0.32 1.03
CA MET A 172 10.91 0.83 1.41
C MET A 172 12.35 0.46 1.73
N ILE A 173 12.60 -0.69 2.37
CA ILE A 173 13.96 -1.11 2.70
C ILE A 173 14.68 -1.78 1.53
N CYS A 174 13.96 -2.24 0.51
CA CYS A 174 14.52 -2.95 -0.65
C CYS A 174 15.41 -4.14 -0.25
N GLN A 175 15.08 -4.79 0.87
CA GLN A 175 15.79 -5.91 1.49
C GLN A 175 14.76 -6.89 2.07
N PRO A 176 15.14 -8.15 2.34
CA PRO A 176 14.32 -9.06 3.14
C PRO A 176 13.96 -8.44 4.50
N LEU A 177 12.80 -8.82 5.05
CA LEU A 177 12.41 -8.37 6.38
C LEU A 177 13.36 -8.91 7.46
N LEU A 178 13.46 -8.18 8.58
CA LEU A 178 14.38 -8.49 9.68
C LEU A 178 14.04 -9.81 10.38
N ASP A 179 15.03 -10.50 10.93
CA ASP A 179 14.80 -11.80 11.57
C ASP A 179 13.97 -11.74 12.85
N ASP A 180 14.13 -10.68 13.64
CA ASP A 180 13.47 -10.52 14.93
C ASP A 180 12.23 -9.62 14.82
N GLU A 181 11.12 -10.06 15.41
CA GLU A 181 9.82 -9.36 15.41
C GLU A 181 9.93 -7.94 15.98
N VAL A 182 10.73 -7.76 17.04
CA VAL A 182 10.87 -6.47 17.73
C VAL A 182 11.69 -5.50 16.89
N GLU A 183 12.77 -5.98 16.27
CA GLU A 183 13.58 -5.14 15.37
C GLU A 183 12.78 -4.70 14.14
N PHE A 184 11.96 -5.60 13.58
CA PHE A 184 11.03 -5.26 12.51
C PHE A 184 10.02 -4.20 12.95
N GLU A 185 9.40 -4.35 14.12
CA GLU A 185 8.43 -3.37 14.63
C GLU A 185 9.08 -1.98 14.81
N ILE A 186 10.29 -1.93 15.36
CA ILE A 186 11.06 -0.68 15.53
C ILE A 186 11.35 -0.05 14.17
N LEU A 187 11.73 -0.83 13.17
CA LEU A 187 12.00 -0.34 11.82
C LEU A 187 10.73 0.15 11.13
N MET A 188 9.65 -0.64 11.18
CA MET A 188 8.35 -0.31 10.60
C MET A 188 7.83 1.02 11.16
N LYS A 189 7.93 1.23 12.48
CA LYS A 189 7.51 2.48 13.14
C LYS A 189 8.32 3.72 12.72
N LYS A 190 9.52 3.56 12.16
CA LYS A 190 10.24 4.71 11.57
C LYS A 190 9.58 5.21 10.29
N PHE A 191 8.96 4.32 9.52
CA PHE A 191 8.21 4.68 8.33
C PHE A 191 6.76 5.03 8.64
N PHE A 192 6.16 4.36 9.61
CA PHE A 192 4.76 4.51 9.99
C PHE A 192 4.64 4.76 11.49
N PRO A 193 4.94 5.98 11.95
CA PRO A 193 4.95 6.28 13.39
C PRO A 193 3.55 6.28 14.02
N SER A 194 2.50 6.56 13.25
CA SER A 194 1.10 6.55 13.71
C SER A 194 0.27 5.53 12.93
N ILE A 195 0.01 4.36 13.54
CA ILE A 195 -0.79 3.27 12.96
C ILE A 195 -2.02 2.98 13.83
N TYR A 196 -3.16 2.78 13.18
CA TYR A 196 -4.39 2.28 13.80
C TYR A 196 -4.88 1.04 13.03
N ASP A 197 -4.83 -0.13 13.67
CA ASP A 197 -5.43 -1.34 13.12
C ASP A 197 -6.85 -1.52 13.70
N VAL A 198 -7.84 -1.32 12.84
CA VAL A 198 -9.27 -1.37 13.21
C VAL A 198 -9.68 -2.72 13.79
N LYS A 199 -9.01 -3.82 13.43
CA LYS A 199 -9.32 -5.15 13.98
C LYS A 199 -8.81 -5.33 15.41
N TYR A 200 -7.82 -4.54 15.82
CA TYR A 200 -7.22 -4.60 17.16
C TYR A 200 -7.91 -3.65 18.16
N LEU A 201 -8.51 -2.57 17.68
CA LEU A 201 -9.33 -1.65 18.47
C LEU A 201 -10.62 -2.32 18.98
#